data_AF-A0A972LX94-F1
#
_entry.id   AF-A0A972LX94-F1
#
_cell.length_a   1.000
_cell.length_b   1.000
_cell.length_c   1.000
_cell.angle_alpha   90.00
_cell.angle_beta   90.00
_cell.angle_gamma   90.00
#
_symmetry.space_group_name_H-M   'P 1'
#
loop_
_entity.id
_entity.type
_entity.pdbx_description
1 polymer ?
#
loop_
_entity_poly.entity_id
_entity_poly.type
_entity_poly.pdbx_seq_one_letter_code
_entity_poly.pdbx_strand_id
1 'polypeptide(L)'
;MIDDSVLRAARSTKILVSALCCRTVGCFRLRFLPRLLKGTAIPIISCCLAICFLPSFSAAVTPESPEVRLLIERGLQSLEGHAEQRLGGVCLVALAFVKDGASPDNPHVQAAVAACQSTDAQQARATDVYSNGLAIIFLSELNPGKYRDLIARFAGAMANRQKAHGGWGYDALQTGDTSQTQYAALSYWELLQIGMAPPVEKVEACANWLLRTQDPTGAWGYQGKDPENFERVEQREVTASMLAAGLGSTMIFGNVLGLTQPGGGGGSRVADLVSEAPSALKRADLKIKKQMRTLSGNGVQRERLLSAISRGQAWYDKNFDEKTILRAHYPCYMLYSLERYKSFEELLTGNTVEEPDWYQMGYKYLQAKQLPEGGWRSRSGKPCATSFAILFLLRSTQKSIKANLGEGTLIGGRGLSANLARMKMRRGRLVTEEQPTEIDKFLGMLDEDASAGLEALVNDPTALQVHNVGPEQARRLQQLVKSGAPAGRILAVRALSKMRSLNYAPTLIFALTDPDKRVVREARDGLRFVSRRFQGFGLPDNFSDSQRYNAIDQWKTWYRRVRPDAPPLP
;
A
#
# COMPACT_ATOMS: atom_id res chain seq x y z
N MET A 1 -53.18 38.36 -15.31
CA MET A 1 -54.07 39.53 -15.36
C MET A 1 -53.15 40.73 -15.25
N ILE A 2 -52.98 41.54 -16.31
CA ILE A 2 -52.16 42.77 -16.37
C ILE A 2 -50.62 42.56 -16.20
N ASP A 3 -49.70 43.19 -16.93
CA ASP A 3 -49.65 43.54 -18.37
C ASP A 3 -48.16 43.73 -18.80
N ASP A 4 -47.88 43.81 -20.11
CA ASP A 4 -46.54 44.03 -20.69
C ASP A 4 -46.04 45.48 -20.59
N SER A 5 -44.76 45.72 -20.25
CA SER A 5 -44.03 46.96 -20.64
C SER A 5 -42.51 47.03 -20.34
N VAL A 6 -41.67 46.18 -20.96
CA VAL A 6 -40.30 46.61 -21.36
C VAL A 6 -39.90 45.97 -22.70
N LEU A 7 -40.08 46.70 -23.81
CA LEU A 7 -39.72 46.24 -25.15
C LEU A 7 -38.91 47.28 -25.95
N ARG A 8 -37.73 46.83 -26.41
CA ARG A 8 -37.06 47.18 -27.69
C ARG A 8 -36.56 48.62 -27.96
N ALA A 9 -35.23 48.74 -27.87
CA ALA A 9 -34.31 48.89 -29.02
C ALA A 9 -34.15 50.22 -29.81
N ALA A 10 -32.89 50.64 -29.91
CA ALA A 10 -32.27 51.34 -31.06
C ALA A 10 -30.74 51.12 -31.01
N ARG A 11 -29.94 51.12 -32.10
CA ARG A 11 -30.19 51.03 -33.56
C ARG A 11 -28.89 50.58 -34.28
N SER A 12 -29.03 50.19 -35.55
CA SER A 12 -28.06 50.10 -36.68
C SER A 12 -26.60 50.56 -36.47
N THR A 13 -25.59 49.94 -37.12
CA THR A 13 -25.48 49.90 -38.60
C THR A 13 -24.67 48.71 -39.16
N LYS A 14 -24.94 48.38 -40.43
CA LYS A 14 -24.59 47.20 -41.24
C LYS A 14 -23.36 47.40 -42.16
N ILE A 15 -22.96 46.31 -42.85
CA ILE A 15 -22.25 46.26 -44.16
C ILE A 15 -20.74 46.62 -44.07
N LEU A 16 -19.77 45.95 -44.72
CA LEU A 16 -19.73 44.82 -45.70
C LEU A 16 -18.54 43.86 -45.27
N VAL A 17 -18.04 42.80 -45.92
CA VAL A 17 -18.12 42.20 -47.28
C VAL A 17 -18.05 40.64 -47.17
N SER A 18 -18.41 39.96 -48.26
CA SER A 18 -18.25 38.52 -48.58
C SER A 18 -16.87 38.21 -49.26
N ALA A 19 -16.47 37.00 -49.69
CA ALA A 19 -17.13 35.69 -49.83
C ALA A 19 -16.12 34.50 -49.85
N LEU A 20 -16.68 33.30 -49.99
CA LEU A 20 -16.16 32.01 -50.51
C LEU A 20 -14.89 32.11 -51.42
N CYS A 21 -14.01 31.10 -51.48
CA CYS A 21 -14.38 29.72 -51.86
C CYS A 21 -13.41 28.61 -51.40
N CYS A 22 -13.68 27.38 -51.82
CA CYS A 22 -13.05 26.12 -51.39
C CYS A 22 -12.44 25.37 -52.58
N ARG A 23 -11.35 24.58 -52.35
CA ARG A 23 -11.06 23.22 -52.89
C ARG A 23 -9.59 22.93 -53.23
N THR A 24 -9.27 21.62 -53.14
CA THR A 24 -8.27 20.84 -53.91
C THR A 24 -6.79 21.19 -53.88
N VAL A 25 -6.07 20.41 -53.05
CA VAL A 25 -4.97 19.50 -53.43
C VAL A 25 -4.45 19.61 -54.89
N GLY A 26 -3.14 19.81 -55.03
CA GLY A 26 -2.37 19.58 -56.26
C GLY A 26 -0.94 19.15 -55.93
N CYS A 27 -0.39 18.18 -56.66
CA CYS A 27 0.94 17.61 -56.42
C CYS A 27 1.82 17.73 -57.68
N PHE A 28 3.13 17.44 -57.55
CA PHE A 28 4.18 17.61 -58.58
C PHE A 28 4.56 19.09 -58.89
N ARG A 29 5.77 19.40 -59.41
CA ARG A 29 6.85 18.53 -59.97
C ARG A 29 8.25 19.14 -59.70
N LEU A 30 9.28 18.30 -59.62
CA LEU A 30 10.69 18.75 -59.62
C LEU A 30 11.08 19.39 -60.97
N ARG A 31 12.07 20.28 -60.94
CA ARG A 31 13.03 20.53 -62.03
C ARG A 31 14.46 20.64 -61.48
N PHE A 32 15.45 20.34 -62.32
CA PHE A 32 16.84 20.06 -61.96
C PHE A 32 17.83 21.06 -62.61
N LEU A 33 18.93 21.35 -61.90
CA LEU A 33 20.24 21.82 -62.43
C LEU A 33 20.30 23.22 -63.12
N PRO A 34 21.50 23.81 -63.34
CA PRO A 34 22.86 23.30 -63.10
C PRO A 34 23.80 24.15 -62.20
N ARG A 35 24.89 23.48 -61.77
CA ARG A 35 26.32 23.90 -61.60
C ARG A 35 26.68 25.41 -61.61
N LEU A 36 27.72 25.90 -60.90
CA LEU A 36 29.06 25.30 -60.65
C LEU A 36 29.78 25.93 -59.42
N LEU A 37 30.94 25.39 -59.03
CA LEU A 37 31.73 25.76 -57.83
C LEU A 37 32.54 27.07 -57.97
N LYS A 38 32.72 27.80 -56.84
CA LYS A 38 34.01 28.08 -56.14
C LYS A 38 33.89 29.20 -55.09
N GLY A 39 34.72 29.13 -54.03
CA GLY A 39 35.21 30.34 -53.32
C GLY A 39 34.67 30.64 -51.91
N THR A 40 35.49 30.36 -50.90
CA THR A 40 35.76 31.20 -49.70
C THR A 40 34.74 32.24 -49.21
N ALA A 41 34.11 31.98 -48.04
CA ALA A 41 34.15 32.88 -46.86
C ALA A 41 33.37 32.27 -45.67
N ILE A 42 33.89 32.39 -44.46
CA ILE A 42 33.16 32.17 -43.21
C ILE A 42 32.78 33.54 -42.62
N PRO A 43 31.53 33.72 -42.19
CA PRO A 43 31.28 34.41 -40.93
C PRO A 43 30.45 33.52 -39.98
N ILE A 44 31.09 33.02 -38.93
CA ILE A 44 30.38 32.48 -37.76
C ILE A 44 29.83 33.69 -36.99
N ILE A 45 28.51 33.94 -37.09
CA ILE A 45 27.62 34.65 -36.14
C ILE A 45 26.22 34.61 -36.76
N SER A 46 25.34 33.70 -36.29
CA SER A 46 23.85 33.73 -36.40
C SER A 46 23.11 32.45 -35.93
N CYS A 47 23.73 31.54 -35.16
CA CYS A 47 23.04 30.32 -34.67
C CYS A 47 22.74 30.28 -33.16
N CYS A 48 23.14 31.29 -32.38
CA CYS A 48 23.01 31.27 -30.91
C CYS A 48 21.75 31.97 -30.36
N LEU A 49 20.76 32.30 -31.20
CA LEU A 49 19.57 33.08 -30.83
C LEU A 49 18.23 32.41 -31.21
N ALA A 50 18.23 31.11 -31.46
CA ALA A 50 17.07 30.34 -31.91
C ALA A 50 16.70 29.13 -31.01
N ILE A 51 17.17 29.10 -29.76
CA ILE A 51 16.98 27.96 -28.83
C ILE A 51 15.98 28.27 -27.69
N CYS A 52 15.63 29.54 -27.46
CA CYS A 52 14.80 29.98 -26.33
C CYS A 52 13.28 29.85 -26.49
N PHE A 53 12.80 29.12 -27.51
CA PHE A 53 11.37 28.84 -27.72
C PHE A 53 11.08 27.37 -28.07
N LEU A 54 11.85 26.45 -27.50
CA LEU A 54 11.28 25.12 -27.22
C LEU A 54 10.17 25.32 -26.18
N PRO A 55 8.92 24.89 -26.43
CA PRO A 55 7.90 24.90 -25.39
C PRO A 55 8.38 23.99 -24.27
N SER A 56 8.33 24.47 -23.03
CA SER A 56 8.59 23.63 -21.86
C SER A 56 7.55 22.52 -21.83
N PHE A 57 7.92 21.33 -22.30
CA PHE A 57 7.18 20.11 -22.04
C PHE A 57 7.20 19.91 -20.52
N SER A 58 6.14 20.36 -19.85
CA SER A 58 5.86 19.92 -18.49
C SER A 58 5.77 18.41 -18.56
N ALA A 59 6.75 17.72 -17.97
CA ALA A 59 6.66 16.29 -17.76
C ALA A 59 5.32 15.99 -17.09
N ALA A 60 4.69 14.89 -17.48
CA ALA A 60 3.59 14.36 -16.72
C ALA A 60 4.11 13.93 -15.35
N VAL A 61 3.27 14.02 -14.32
CA VAL A 61 3.67 13.73 -12.95
C VAL A 61 3.04 12.43 -12.43
N THR A 62 3.75 11.79 -11.51
CA THR A 62 3.31 10.64 -10.72
C THR A 62 3.20 11.05 -9.23
N PRO A 63 2.66 10.21 -8.34
CA PRO A 63 2.70 10.45 -6.88
C PRO A 63 4.11 10.62 -6.31
N GLU A 64 5.12 10.15 -7.04
CA GLU A 64 6.53 10.16 -6.68
C GLU A 64 7.30 11.38 -7.26
N SER A 65 6.71 12.17 -8.16
CA SER A 65 7.35 13.37 -8.73
C SER A 65 7.66 14.42 -7.64
N PRO A 66 8.83 15.10 -7.66
CA PRO A 66 9.23 16.05 -6.63
C PRO A 66 8.22 17.20 -6.40
N GLU A 67 7.58 17.67 -7.46
CA GLU A 67 6.57 18.74 -7.41
C GLU A 67 5.29 18.27 -6.73
N VAL A 68 4.90 17.01 -6.95
CA VAL A 68 3.75 16.37 -6.26
C VAL A 68 4.07 16.12 -4.79
N ARG A 69 5.28 15.62 -4.48
CA ARG A 69 5.77 15.47 -3.11
C ARG A 69 5.71 16.79 -2.34
N LEU A 70 6.21 17.88 -2.94
CA LEU A 70 6.17 19.21 -2.35
C LEU A 70 4.73 19.72 -2.11
N LEU A 71 3.77 19.42 -2.99
CA LEU A 71 2.35 19.72 -2.74
C LEU A 71 1.81 18.92 -1.55
N ILE A 72 2.10 17.63 -1.46
CA ILE A 72 1.67 16.75 -0.36
C ILE A 72 2.25 17.22 0.98
N GLU A 73 3.56 17.48 1.04
CA GLU A 73 4.28 17.87 2.25
C GLU A 73 3.78 19.21 2.82
N ARG A 74 3.61 20.22 1.95
CA ARG A 74 2.98 21.50 2.35
C ARG A 74 1.51 21.30 2.75
N GLY A 75 0.80 20.38 2.11
CA GLY A 75 -0.54 19.96 2.50
C GLY A 75 -0.59 19.41 3.93
N LEU A 76 0.27 18.44 4.25
CA LEU A 76 0.37 17.81 5.57
C LEU A 76 0.77 18.83 6.64
N GLN A 77 1.79 19.65 6.39
CA GLN A 77 2.20 20.74 7.28
C GLN A 77 1.04 21.71 7.57
N SER A 78 0.18 21.99 6.57
CA SER A 78 -0.99 22.84 6.78
C SER A 78 -2.03 22.26 7.74
N LEU A 79 -2.03 20.93 7.97
CA LEU A 79 -2.97 20.25 8.87
C LEU A 79 -2.52 20.32 10.34
N GLU A 80 -1.22 20.44 10.62
CA GLU A 80 -0.66 20.46 11.97
C GLU A 80 -1.26 21.58 12.85
N GLY A 81 -1.60 22.72 12.22
CA GLY A 81 -2.25 23.86 12.88
C GLY A 81 -3.78 23.86 12.89
N HIS A 82 -4.47 22.79 12.45
CA HIS A 82 -5.94 22.79 12.29
C HIS A 82 -6.64 21.62 12.98
N ALA A 83 -7.45 21.92 14.00
CA ALA A 83 -8.40 20.97 14.58
C ALA A 83 -9.65 20.81 13.69
N GLU A 84 -10.12 19.57 13.61
CA GLU A 84 -11.45 19.17 13.12
C GLU A 84 -12.14 18.41 14.26
N GLN A 85 -13.46 18.48 14.36
CA GLN A 85 -14.20 18.00 15.54
C GLN A 85 -15.13 16.82 15.22
N ARG A 86 -15.48 16.63 13.94
CA ARG A 86 -16.31 15.50 13.50
C ARG A 86 -15.44 14.26 13.35
N LEU A 87 -15.83 13.13 13.94
CA LEU A 87 -15.07 11.87 13.92
C LEU A 87 -14.54 11.53 12.52
N GLY A 88 -15.37 11.61 11.49
CA GLY A 88 -14.95 11.36 10.10
C GLY A 88 -13.86 12.27 9.60
N GLY A 89 -13.94 13.57 9.90
CA GLY A 89 -12.93 14.54 9.50
C GLY A 89 -11.60 14.34 10.23
N VAL A 90 -11.63 13.97 11.52
CA VAL A 90 -10.42 13.59 12.28
C VAL A 90 -9.79 12.32 11.70
N CYS A 91 -10.59 11.28 11.42
CA CYS A 91 -10.12 10.04 10.79
C CYS A 91 -9.58 10.28 9.37
N LEU A 92 -10.18 11.20 8.61
CA LEU A 92 -9.75 11.58 7.26
C LEU A 92 -8.40 12.31 7.26
N VAL A 93 -8.19 13.24 8.21
CA VAL A 93 -6.88 13.89 8.43
C VAL A 93 -5.83 12.85 8.78
N ALA A 94 -6.10 11.97 9.75
CA ALA A 94 -5.18 10.92 10.13
C ALA A 94 -4.90 9.91 9.00
N LEU A 95 -5.90 9.58 8.17
CA LEU A 95 -5.73 8.71 7.00
C LEU A 95 -4.78 9.33 5.96
N ALA A 96 -4.79 10.65 5.76
CA ALA A 96 -3.82 11.32 4.89
C ALA A 96 -2.37 11.13 5.38
N PHE A 97 -2.11 11.31 6.68
CA PHE A 97 -0.80 11.02 7.29
C PHE A 97 -0.40 9.53 7.19
N VAL A 98 -1.33 8.60 7.48
CA VAL A 98 -1.06 7.15 7.38
C VAL A 98 -0.74 6.73 5.93
N LYS A 99 -1.39 7.35 4.93
CA LYS A 99 -1.17 7.07 3.50
C LYS A 99 0.13 7.67 2.95
N ASP A 100 0.68 8.72 3.58
CA ASP A 100 2.03 9.20 3.28
C ASP A 100 3.12 8.36 3.98
N GLY A 101 2.75 7.60 5.02
CA GLY A 101 3.64 6.67 5.73
C GLY A 101 4.02 7.09 7.16
N ALA A 102 3.29 8.03 7.76
CA ALA A 102 3.55 8.47 9.13
C ALA A 102 3.47 7.32 10.17
N SER A 103 4.27 7.43 11.24
CA SER A 103 4.20 6.49 12.37
C SER A 103 2.81 6.49 13.01
N PRO A 104 2.33 5.35 13.56
CA PRO A 104 1.20 5.33 14.48
C PRO A 104 1.27 6.36 15.62
N ASP A 105 2.47 6.81 16.01
CA ASP A 105 2.71 7.79 17.08
C ASP A 105 2.49 9.26 16.64
N ASN A 106 2.19 9.51 15.37
CA ASN A 106 1.86 10.86 14.88
C ASN A 106 0.65 11.45 15.65
N PRO A 107 0.69 12.73 16.06
CA PRO A 107 -0.37 13.33 16.88
C PRO A 107 -1.78 13.25 16.28
N HIS A 108 -1.95 13.42 14.96
CA HIS A 108 -3.25 13.28 14.32
C HIS A 108 -3.73 11.83 14.30
N VAL A 109 -2.82 10.87 14.13
CA VAL A 109 -3.13 9.44 14.14
C VAL A 109 -3.55 8.99 15.56
N GLN A 110 -2.86 9.46 16.59
CA GLN A 110 -3.25 9.23 17.99
C GLN A 110 -4.59 9.92 18.32
N ALA A 111 -4.81 11.15 17.86
CA ALA A 111 -6.08 11.86 18.06
C ALA A 111 -7.27 11.13 17.40
N ALA A 112 -7.09 10.60 16.19
CA ALA A 112 -8.13 9.80 15.51
C ALA A 112 -8.38 8.46 16.20
N VAL A 113 -7.35 7.78 16.72
CA VAL A 113 -7.51 6.57 17.54
C VAL A 113 -8.25 6.89 18.84
N ALA A 114 -7.90 7.98 19.53
CA ALA A 114 -8.57 8.42 20.75
C ALA A 114 -10.06 8.76 20.51
N ALA A 115 -10.37 9.47 19.43
CA ALA A 115 -11.75 9.77 19.02
C ALA A 115 -12.55 8.50 18.65
N CYS A 116 -11.91 7.53 18.00
CA CYS A 116 -12.52 6.21 17.76
C CYS A 116 -12.76 5.43 19.06
N GLN A 117 -11.86 5.53 20.03
CA GLN A 117 -11.99 4.85 21.32
C GLN A 117 -13.10 5.44 22.19
N SER A 118 -13.18 6.77 22.27
CA SER A 118 -14.17 7.50 23.06
C SER A 118 -15.58 7.44 22.48
N THR A 119 -15.73 7.26 21.16
CA THR A 119 -17.04 7.10 20.51
C THR A 119 -17.67 5.76 20.89
N ASP A 120 -18.60 5.76 21.86
CA ASP A 120 -19.26 4.54 22.35
C ASP A 120 -20.23 3.90 21.32
N ALA A 121 -20.80 2.74 21.66
CA ALA A 121 -21.67 1.99 20.74
C ALA A 121 -23.02 2.66 20.43
N GLN A 122 -23.52 3.55 21.30
CA GLN A 122 -24.72 4.35 21.06
C GLN A 122 -24.39 5.63 20.31
N GLN A 123 -23.27 6.29 20.64
CA GLN A 123 -22.73 7.41 19.88
C GLN A 123 -22.46 7.00 18.42
N ALA A 124 -21.78 5.87 18.18
CA ALA A 124 -21.51 5.34 16.84
C ALA A 124 -22.80 5.10 16.01
N ARG A 125 -23.91 4.68 16.64
CA ARG A 125 -25.21 4.54 15.95
C ARG A 125 -25.76 5.90 15.50
N ALA A 126 -25.61 6.94 16.32
CA ALA A 126 -26.04 8.31 16.00
C ALA A 126 -25.11 9.00 14.97
N THR A 127 -23.81 8.77 15.07
CA THR A 127 -22.75 9.27 14.16
C THR A 127 -23.06 8.99 12.70
N ASP A 128 -22.81 9.99 11.83
CA ASP A 128 -23.19 9.95 10.41
C ASP A 128 -22.41 8.89 9.58
N VAL A 129 -22.92 8.63 8.37
CA VAL A 129 -22.39 7.61 7.46
C VAL A 129 -20.96 7.91 6.99
N TYR A 130 -20.60 9.17 6.76
CA TYR A 130 -19.22 9.55 6.42
C TYR A 130 -18.30 9.30 7.61
N SER A 131 -18.73 9.70 8.81
CA SER A 131 -17.94 9.55 10.03
C SER A 131 -17.69 8.09 10.42
N ASN A 132 -18.71 7.24 10.39
CA ASN A 132 -18.54 5.81 10.65
C ASN A 132 -17.71 5.14 9.55
N GLY A 133 -17.95 5.45 8.27
CA GLY A 133 -17.18 4.88 7.17
C GLY A 133 -15.70 5.27 7.21
N LEU A 134 -15.39 6.55 7.47
CA LEU A 134 -14.01 7.03 7.59
C LEU A 134 -13.29 6.43 8.82
N ALA A 135 -13.99 6.18 9.92
CA ALA A 135 -13.44 5.46 11.07
C ALA A 135 -13.10 3.99 10.72
N ILE A 136 -13.98 3.28 9.99
CA ILE A 136 -13.70 1.91 9.52
C ILE A 136 -12.45 1.90 8.61
N ILE A 137 -12.39 2.77 7.62
CA ILE A 137 -11.27 2.84 6.66
C ILE A 137 -9.96 3.16 7.39
N PHE A 138 -9.94 4.21 8.21
CA PHE A 138 -8.76 4.63 8.97
C PHE A 138 -8.21 3.52 9.87
N LEU A 139 -9.06 2.85 10.65
CA LEU A 139 -8.62 1.79 11.57
C LEU A 139 -8.18 0.51 10.82
N SER A 140 -8.80 0.21 9.68
CA SER A 140 -8.47 -0.94 8.82
C SER A 140 -7.13 -0.79 8.10
N GLU A 141 -6.81 0.44 7.67
CA GLU A 141 -5.53 0.83 7.09
C GLU A 141 -4.43 0.91 8.15
N LEU A 142 -4.72 1.49 9.32
CA LEU A 142 -3.74 1.67 10.40
C LEU A 142 -3.32 0.34 11.03
N ASN A 143 -4.24 -0.37 11.71
CA ASN A 143 -3.93 -1.67 12.31
C ASN A 143 -5.20 -2.50 12.60
N PRO A 144 -5.66 -3.33 11.65
CA PRO A 144 -6.91 -4.08 11.78
C PRO A 144 -6.83 -5.24 12.79
N GLY A 145 -5.62 -5.64 13.20
CA GLY A 145 -5.41 -6.60 14.29
C GLY A 145 -5.60 -5.95 15.66
N LYS A 146 -5.01 -4.75 15.88
CA LYS A 146 -5.10 -4.00 17.13
C LYS A 146 -6.48 -3.38 17.37
N TYR A 147 -7.15 -2.94 16.31
CA TYR A 147 -8.39 -2.16 16.40
C TYR A 147 -9.67 -2.92 15.97
N ARG A 148 -9.61 -4.26 15.92
CA ARG A 148 -10.70 -5.12 15.44
C ARG A 148 -12.07 -4.82 16.08
N ASP A 149 -12.10 -4.56 17.38
CA ASP A 149 -13.36 -4.32 18.11
C ASP A 149 -13.94 -2.92 17.86
N LEU A 150 -13.08 -1.92 17.61
CA LEU A 150 -13.52 -0.59 17.18
C LEU A 150 -14.06 -0.64 15.75
N ILE A 151 -13.38 -1.36 14.85
CA ILE A 151 -13.85 -1.60 13.49
C ILE A 151 -15.22 -2.31 13.52
N ALA A 152 -15.40 -3.31 14.40
CA ALA A 152 -16.67 -4.01 14.58
C ALA A 152 -17.79 -3.08 15.10
N ARG A 153 -17.48 -2.17 16.04
CA ARG A 153 -18.41 -1.15 16.56
C ARG A 153 -18.97 -0.27 15.44
N PHE A 154 -18.09 0.29 14.61
CA PHE A 154 -18.50 1.17 13.50
C PHE A 154 -19.15 0.39 12.34
N ALA A 155 -18.67 -0.81 12.03
CA ALA A 155 -19.28 -1.69 11.02
C ALA A 155 -20.72 -2.10 11.40
N GLY A 156 -20.96 -2.42 12.68
CA GLY A 156 -22.30 -2.70 13.20
C GLY A 156 -23.23 -1.48 13.11
N ALA A 157 -22.73 -0.27 13.42
CA ALA A 157 -23.50 0.96 13.22
C ALA A 157 -23.87 1.19 11.74
N MET A 158 -22.92 0.98 10.82
CA MET A 158 -23.16 1.09 9.37
C MET A 158 -24.19 0.08 8.87
N ALA A 159 -24.06 -1.20 9.24
CA ALA A 159 -24.96 -2.28 8.79
C ALA A 159 -26.40 -2.11 9.32
N ASN A 160 -26.57 -1.48 10.48
CA ASN A 160 -27.88 -1.12 11.05
C ASN A 160 -28.50 0.13 10.39
N ARG A 161 -27.67 1.03 9.84
CA ARG A 161 -28.11 2.28 9.18
C ARG A 161 -28.40 2.12 7.69
N GLN A 162 -28.17 0.93 7.13
CA GLN A 162 -28.55 0.60 5.75
C GLN A 162 -30.07 0.54 5.62
N LYS A 163 -30.62 1.34 4.69
CA LYS A 163 -32.07 1.46 4.47
C LYS A 163 -32.64 0.25 3.74
N ALA A 164 -33.95 0.05 3.80
CA ALA A 164 -34.64 -1.11 3.21
C ALA A 164 -34.39 -1.28 1.70
N HIS A 165 -34.26 -0.18 0.96
CA HIS A 165 -33.91 -0.20 -0.47
C HIS A 165 -32.45 -0.63 -0.76
N GLY A 166 -31.59 -0.72 0.27
CA GLY A 166 -30.21 -1.20 0.19
C GLY A 166 -29.11 -0.13 0.22
N GLY A 167 -29.45 1.15 0.11
CA GLY A 167 -28.47 2.26 0.18
C GLY A 167 -28.37 2.90 1.56
N TRP A 168 -27.50 3.91 1.67
CA TRP A 168 -27.37 4.79 2.85
C TRP A 168 -27.75 6.22 2.48
N GLY A 169 -28.18 7.01 3.46
CA GLY A 169 -28.50 8.43 3.30
C GLY A 169 -28.99 9.03 4.61
N TYR A 170 -29.29 10.33 4.62
CA TYR A 170 -29.75 11.04 5.82
C TYR A 170 -30.99 10.39 6.44
N ASP A 171 -31.02 10.27 7.76
CA ASP A 171 -32.07 9.55 8.51
C ASP A 171 -33.46 10.18 8.34
N ALA A 172 -33.51 11.51 8.20
CA ALA A 172 -34.74 12.27 7.98
C ALA A 172 -35.35 12.10 6.58
N LEU A 173 -34.67 11.41 5.66
CA LEU A 173 -35.14 11.13 4.30
C LEU A 173 -35.35 9.62 4.12
N GLN A 174 -36.31 9.22 3.28
CA GLN A 174 -36.46 7.81 2.87
C GLN A 174 -35.53 7.42 1.71
N THR A 175 -34.95 8.40 1.01
CA THR A 175 -34.04 8.19 -0.13
C THR A 175 -32.64 7.71 0.28
N GLY A 176 -32.00 6.99 -0.64
CA GLY A 176 -30.57 6.76 -0.63
C GLY A 176 -29.79 7.92 -1.26
N ASP A 177 -28.54 8.05 -0.84
CA ASP A 177 -27.60 9.10 -1.19
C ASP A 177 -26.35 8.42 -1.78
N THR A 178 -26.03 8.70 -3.04
CA THR A 178 -24.90 8.08 -3.76
C THR A 178 -23.55 8.47 -3.13
N SER A 179 -23.47 9.69 -2.57
CA SER A 179 -22.28 10.21 -1.90
C SER A 179 -22.00 9.47 -0.59
N GLN A 180 -23.02 9.25 0.24
CA GLN A 180 -22.91 8.50 1.50
C GLN A 180 -22.69 7.00 1.23
N THR A 181 -23.38 6.43 0.25
CA THR A 181 -23.33 5.00 -0.08
C THR A 181 -21.93 4.54 -0.51
N GLN A 182 -21.11 5.41 -1.13
CA GLN A 182 -19.72 5.04 -1.48
C GLN A 182 -18.84 4.70 -0.25
N TYR A 183 -19.13 5.32 0.90
CA TYR A 183 -18.38 5.06 2.13
C TYR A 183 -18.76 3.73 2.76
N ALA A 184 -20.02 3.31 2.61
CA ALA A 184 -20.43 1.94 2.93
C ALA A 184 -19.78 0.93 1.96
N ALA A 185 -19.76 1.20 0.66
CA ALA A 185 -19.10 0.35 -0.34
C ALA A 185 -17.60 0.13 -0.02
N LEU A 186 -16.85 1.22 0.20
CA LEU A 186 -15.44 1.12 0.57
C LEU A 186 -15.24 0.46 1.95
N SER A 187 -16.09 0.76 2.94
CA SER A 187 -16.04 0.08 4.24
C SER A 187 -16.22 -1.43 4.12
N TYR A 188 -17.20 -1.89 3.33
CA TYR A 188 -17.45 -3.31 3.07
C TYR A 188 -16.28 -3.99 2.34
N TRP A 189 -15.59 -3.28 1.44
CA TRP A 189 -14.36 -3.77 0.81
C TRP A 189 -13.19 -3.90 1.80
N GLU A 190 -12.91 -2.87 2.61
CA GLU A 190 -11.86 -2.90 3.64
C GLU A 190 -12.09 -4.04 4.63
N LEU A 191 -13.31 -4.11 5.19
CA LEU A 191 -13.78 -5.15 6.10
C LEU A 191 -13.54 -6.56 5.53
N LEU A 192 -13.87 -6.77 4.25
CA LEU A 192 -13.62 -8.05 3.59
C LEU A 192 -12.11 -8.34 3.45
N GLN A 193 -11.31 -7.37 3.01
CA GLN A 193 -9.86 -7.59 2.86
C GLN A 193 -9.16 -7.90 4.19
N ILE A 194 -9.55 -7.25 5.30
CA ILE A 194 -8.99 -7.55 6.63
C ILE A 194 -9.52 -8.84 7.28
N GLY A 195 -10.60 -9.42 6.75
CA GLY A 195 -11.19 -10.66 7.30
C GLY A 195 -12.22 -10.41 8.40
N MET A 196 -13.11 -9.47 8.13
CA MET A 196 -14.32 -9.13 8.88
C MET A 196 -15.48 -9.05 7.89
N ALA A 197 -15.72 -10.15 7.15
CA ALA A 197 -16.62 -10.19 6.01
C ALA A 197 -18.01 -9.58 6.33
N PRO A 198 -18.47 -8.58 5.56
CA PRO A 198 -19.83 -8.04 5.71
C PRO A 198 -20.86 -9.09 5.25
N PRO A 199 -22.11 -9.04 5.74
CA PRO A 199 -23.17 -9.96 5.32
C PRO A 199 -23.45 -9.82 3.82
N VAL A 200 -23.50 -10.94 3.08
CA VAL A 200 -23.55 -10.92 1.62
C VAL A 200 -24.84 -10.29 1.10
N GLU A 201 -25.97 -10.54 1.76
CA GLU A 201 -27.27 -9.96 1.43
C GLU A 201 -27.31 -8.44 1.61
N LYS A 202 -26.55 -7.91 2.59
CA LYS A 202 -26.35 -6.47 2.80
C LYS A 202 -25.49 -5.85 1.69
N VAL A 203 -24.49 -6.58 1.19
CA VAL A 203 -23.69 -6.15 0.02
C VAL A 203 -24.55 -6.16 -1.25
N GLU A 204 -25.28 -7.23 -1.50
CA GLU A 204 -26.14 -7.41 -2.69
C GLU A 204 -27.28 -6.40 -2.75
N ALA A 205 -27.91 -6.08 -1.61
CA ALA A 205 -28.93 -5.04 -1.54
C ALA A 205 -28.37 -3.67 -1.99
N CYS A 206 -27.15 -3.32 -1.55
CA CYS A 206 -26.52 -2.06 -1.95
C CYS A 206 -26.07 -2.05 -3.42
N ALA A 207 -25.52 -3.16 -3.90
CA ALA A 207 -25.16 -3.31 -5.30
C ALA A 207 -26.40 -3.15 -6.20
N ASN A 208 -27.49 -3.85 -5.87
CA ASN A 208 -28.75 -3.71 -6.61
C ASN A 208 -29.35 -2.30 -6.51
N TRP A 209 -29.26 -1.62 -5.36
CA TRP A 209 -29.70 -0.22 -5.24
C TRP A 209 -29.03 0.68 -6.28
N LEU A 210 -27.69 0.63 -6.37
CA LEU A 210 -26.92 1.39 -7.36
C LEU A 210 -27.29 1.02 -8.82
N LEU A 211 -27.67 -0.22 -9.08
CA LEU A 211 -28.12 -0.66 -10.41
C LEU A 211 -29.54 -0.21 -10.76
N ARG A 212 -30.42 0.01 -9.77
CA ARG A 212 -31.76 0.58 -9.95
C ARG A 212 -31.74 2.11 -10.09
N THR A 213 -30.92 2.80 -9.30
CA THR A 213 -30.81 4.28 -9.31
C THR A 213 -29.79 4.83 -10.33
N GLN A 214 -29.39 4.05 -11.32
CA GLN A 214 -28.56 4.55 -12.42
C GLN A 214 -29.41 5.37 -13.39
N ASP A 215 -28.95 6.58 -13.70
CA ASP A 215 -29.61 7.49 -14.63
C ASP A 215 -29.60 6.95 -16.08
N PRO A 216 -30.61 7.26 -16.93
CA PRO A 216 -30.60 6.90 -18.35
C PRO A 216 -29.35 7.33 -19.11
N THR A 217 -28.67 8.42 -18.72
CA THR A 217 -27.39 8.86 -19.32
C THR A 217 -26.19 7.98 -18.93
N GLY A 218 -26.32 7.13 -17.90
CA GLY A 218 -25.27 6.22 -17.42
C GLY A 218 -24.55 6.65 -16.14
N ALA A 219 -24.77 7.88 -15.67
CA ALA A 219 -24.28 8.36 -14.38
C ALA A 219 -25.28 8.07 -13.25
N TRP A 220 -25.08 8.72 -12.10
CA TRP A 220 -25.95 8.64 -10.92
C TRP A 220 -26.32 10.05 -10.45
N GLY A 221 -27.49 10.19 -9.83
CA GLY A 221 -27.90 11.41 -9.13
C GLY A 221 -27.36 11.46 -7.70
N TYR A 222 -27.68 12.55 -6.99
CA TYR A 222 -27.28 12.70 -5.58
C TYR A 222 -28.20 11.92 -4.64
N GLN A 223 -29.46 12.31 -4.54
CA GLN A 223 -30.51 11.49 -3.91
C GLN A 223 -31.09 10.54 -4.97
N GLY A 224 -30.84 9.25 -4.84
CA GLY A 224 -31.24 8.25 -5.81
C GLY A 224 -32.75 8.01 -5.78
N LYS A 225 -33.42 8.34 -6.89
CA LYS A 225 -34.81 7.95 -7.16
C LYS A 225 -34.81 6.47 -7.56
N ASP A 226 -35.17 5.62 -6.61
CA ASP A 226 -35.32 4.18 -6.81
C ASP A 226 -36.72 3.89 -7.41
N PRO A 227 -36.82 3.24 -8.59
CA PRO A 227 -38.08 2.80 -9.17
C PRO A 227 -38.51 1.41 -8.69
N GLU A 228 -37.78 0.80 -7.75
CA GLU A 228 -37.96 -0.56 -7.18
C GLU A 228 -37.76 -1.72 -8.18
N ASN A 229 -37.92 -1.45 -9.48
CA ASN A 229 -37.53 -2.30 -10.60
C ASN A 229 -36.16 -1.86 -11.20
N PHE A 230 -35.76 -2.42 -12.35
CA PHE A 230 -34.48 -2.09 -13.01
C PHE A 230 -34.65 -1.25 -14.31
N GLU A 231 -35.78 -0.57 -14.46
CA GLU A 231 -36.01 0.42 -15.51
C GLU A 231 -35.36 1.75 -15.09
N ARG A 232 -34.54 2.36 -15.96
CA ARG A 232 -33.80 3.57 -15.59
C ARG A 232 -34.72 4.79 -15.66
N VAL A 233 -34.88 5.48 -14.53
CA VAL A 233 -35.61 6.74 -14.42
C VAL A 233 -34.65 7.91 -14.21
N GLU A 234 -34.98 9.08 -14.77
CA GLU A 234 -34.19 10.31 -14.65
C GLU A 234 -33.89 10.67 -13.18
N GLN A 235 -32.62 10.96 -12.91
CA GLN A 235 -32.08 11.29 -11.60
C GLN A 235 -31.78 12.79 -11.48
N ARG A 236 -31.74 13.32 -10.25
CA ARG A 236 -31.38 14.73 -10.00
C ARG A 236 -29.93 14.87 -9.55
N GLU A 237 -29.33 16.02 -9.87
CA GLU A 237 -27.94 16.35 -9.51
C GLU A 237 -26.89 15.38 -10.10
N VAL A 238 -27.17 14.89 -11.32
CA VAL A 238 -26.25 14.07 -12.10
C VAL A 238 -25.00 14.88 -12.43
N THR A 239 -23.88 14.49 -11.82
CA THR A 239 -22.61 15.23 -11.88
C THR A 239 -21.42 14.26 -11.87
N ALA A 240 -20.24 14.73 -12.30
CA ALA A 240 -19.02 13.92 -12.24
C ALA A 240 -18.65 13.42 -10.82
N SER A 241 -19.07 14.13 -9.76
CA SER A 241 -18.91 13.65 -8.38
C SER A 241 -19.80 12.45 -8.08
N MET A 242 -21.05 12.45 -8.57
CA MET A 242 -21.98 11.33 -8.36
C MET A 242 -21.70 10.17 -9.32
N LEU A 243 -21.18 10.45 -10.52
CA LEU A 243 -20.56 9.45 -11.38
C LEU A 243 -19.43 8.72 -10.66
N ALA A 244 -18.40 9.44 -10.18
CA ALA A 244 -17.24 8.84 -9.53
C ALA A 244 -17.63 8.03 -8.29
N ALA A 245 -18.60 8.54 -7.51
CA ALA A 245 -19.19 7.83 -6.39
C ALA A 245 -19.91 6.53 -6.81
N GLY A 246 -20.89 6.61 -7.71
CA GLY A 246 -21.73 5.48 -8.12
C GLY A 246 -21.00 4.43 -8.95
N LEU A 247 -20.17 4.85 -9.90
CA LEU A 247 -19.36 3.97 -10.76
C LEU A 247 -18.27 3.27 -9.95
N GLY A 248 -17.54 4.02 -9.11
CA GLY A 248 -16.54 3.45 -8.20
C GLY A 248 -17.16 2.44 -7.23
N SER A 249 -18.33 2.75 -6.66
CA SER A 249 -19.07 1.83 -5.79
C SER A 249 -19.56 0.58 -6.54
N THR A 250 -20.02 0.73 -7.78
CA THR A 250 -20.45 -0.40 -8.63
C THR A 250 -19.27 -1.33 -8.96
N MET A 251 -18.09 -0.78 -9.26
CA MET A 251 -16.86 -1.57 -9.45
C MET A 251 -16.39 -2.23 -8.14
N ILE A 252 -16.46 -1.52 -7.01
CA ILE A 252 -16.16 -2.07 -5.68
C ILE A 252 -17.06 -3.30 -5.40
N PHE A 253 -18.38 -3.18 -5.58
CA PHE A 253 -19.28 -4.31 -5.35
C PHE A 253 -19.11 -5.44 -6.37
N GLY A 254 -18.77 -5.12 -7.63
CA GLY A 254 -18.34 -6.11 -8.61
C GLY A 254 -17.15 -6.93 -8.12
N ASN A 255 -16.17 -6.29 -7.48
CA ASN A 255 -15.00 -6.96 -6.91
C ASN A 255 -15.35 -7.74 -5.63
N VAL A 256 -16.06 -7.11 -4.69
CA VAL A 256 -16.50 -7.73 -3.42
C VAL A 256 -17.31 -9.01 -3.67
N LEU A 257 -18.18 -9.04 -4.68
CA LEU A 257 -19.02 -10.20 -5.02
C LEU A 257 -18.37 -11.17 -6.04
N GLY A 258 -17.11 -10.96 -6.43
CA GLY A 258 -16.41 -11.80 -7.42
C GLY A 258 -16.96 -11.73 -8.86
N LEU A 259 -17.89 -10.82 -9.12
CA LEU A 259 -18.54 -10.58 -10.41
C LEU A 259 -17.60 -9.91 -11.43
N THR A 260 -16.59 -9.18 -10.97
CA THR A 260 -15.49 -8.67 -11.78
C THR A 260 -14.19 -9.40 -11.45
N GLN A 261 -13.65 -10.13 -12.41
CA GLN A 261 -12.35 -10.80 -12.30
C GLN A 261 -11.24 -9.86 -12.81
N PRO A 262 -10.14 -9.63 -12.06
CA PRO A 262 -9.05 -8.77 -12.49
C PRO A 262 -8.44 -9.22 -13.83
N GLY A 263 -8.27 -8.30 -14.77
CA GLY A 263 -7.82 -8.59 -16.14
C GLY A 263 -8.89 -9.19 -17.06
N GLY A 264 -10.11 -9.47 -16.56
CA GLY A 264 -11.23 -9.99 -17.36
C GLY A 264 -11.96 -8.92 -18.18
N GLY A 265 -11.52 -7.67 -18.15
CA GLY A 265 -12.16 -6.52 -18.81
C GLY A 265 -11.83 -6.31 -20.29
N GLY A 266 -10.92 -7.11 -20.88
CA GLY A 266 -10.48 -6.97 -22.28
C GLY A 266 -10.53 -8.30 -23.03
N GLY A 267 -11.19 -8.34 -24.20
CA GLY A 267 -11.43 -9.58 -24.94
C GLY A 267 -10.22 -10.10 -25.73
N SER A 268 -9.94 -11.39 -25.56
CA SER A 268 -9.09 -12.28 -26.38
C SER A 268 -7.64 -11.86 -26.64
N ARG A 269 -7.41 -10.74 -27.35
CA ARG A 269 -6.18 -10.43 -28.11
C ARG A 269 -4.87 -10.54 -27.33
N VAL A 270 -4.86 -10.29 -26.03
CA VAL A 270 -3.63 -10.40 -25.21
C VAL A 270 -3.29 -11.86 -24.90
N ALA A 271 -4.29 -12.72 -24.67
CA ALA A 271 -4.07 -14.15 -24.50
C ALA A 271 -3.58 -14.79 -25.83
N ASP A 272 -4.18 -14.38 -26.95
CA ASP A 272 -3.81 -14.83 -28.29
C ASP A 272 -2.33 -14.50 -28.58
N LEU A 273 -1.92 -13.23 -28.40
CA LEU A 273 -0.53 -12.78 -28.60
C LEU A 273 0.50 -13.41 -27.64
N VAL A 274 0.10 -13.77 -26.42
CA VAL A 274 0.98 -14.49 -25.46
C VAL A 274 1.12 -15.97 -25.80
N SER A 275 0.18 -16.55 -26.55
CA SER A 275 0.27 -17.94 -27.01
C SER A 275 1.38 -18.13 -28.05
N GLU A 276 1.51 -17.18 -28.99
CA GLU A 276 2.46 -17.17 -30.10
C GLU A 276 3.89 -16.74 -29.70
N ALA A 277 4.08 -16.16 -28.51
CA ALA A 277 5.37 -15.69 -28.05
C ALA A 277 6.39 -16.85 -27.84
N PRO A 278 7.66 -16.70 -28.28
CA PRO A 278 8.73 -17.65 -27.99
C PRO A 278 8.88 -17.95 -26.50
N SER A 279 9.31 -19.17 -26.15
CA SER A 279 9.43 -19.64 -24.75
C SER A 279 10.27 -18.71 -23.86
N ALA A 280 11.30 -18.07 -24.41
CA ALA A 280 12.15 -17.10 -23.70
C ALA A 280 11.45 -15.76 -23.36
N LEU A 281 10.30 -15.45 -23.97
CA LEU A 281 9.49 -14.26 -23.71
C LEU A 281 8.25 -14.55 -22.84
N LYS A 282 8.01 -15.81 -22.46
CA LYS A 282 6.92 -16.15 -21.54
C LYS A 282 7.27 -15.67 -20.13
N ARG A 283 6.54 -14.66 -19.66
CA ARG A 283 6.71 -14.02 -18.35
C ARG A 283 6.70 -15.09 -17.25
N ALA A 284 7.79 -15.23 -16.51
CA ALA A 284 7.89 -16.21 -15.45
C ALA A 284 6.80 -15.96 -14.38
N ASP A 285 6.05 -17.01 -14.02
CA ASP A 285 4.99 -16.93 -13.01
C ASP A 285 5.57 -16.70 -11.61
N LEU A 286 5.65 -15.43 -11.24
CA LEU A 286 6.13 -14.99 -9.93
C LEU A 286 5.14 -15.36 -8.81
N LYS A 287 5.32 -16.58 -8.29
CA LYS A 287 4.94 -17.07 -6.95
C LYS A 287 3.67 -16.42 -6.35
N ILE A 288 2.50 -16.93 -6.74
CA ILE A 288 1.20 -16.74 -6.07
C ILE A 288 0.95 -15.28 -5.65
N LYS A 289 0.53 -14.44 -6.61
CA LYS A 289 -0.10 -13.14 -6.28
C LYS A 289 -1.23 -13.38 -5.28
N LYS A 290 -1.29 -12.59 -4.20
CA LYS A 290 -2.35 -12.71 -3.20
C LYS A 290 -3.67 -12.27 -3.82
N GLN A 291 -4.57 -13.21 -4.10
CA GLN A 291 -5.92 -12.85 -4.53
C GLN A 291 -6.62 -12.07 -3.42
N MET A 292 -7.34 -11.02 -3.82
CA MET A 292 -8.19 -10.27 -2.89
C MET A 292 -9.40 -11.12 -2.50
N ARG A 293 -9.89 -10.89 -1.27
CA ARG A 293 -11.03 -11.62 -0.74
C ARG A 293 -12.31 -11.16 -1.43
N THR A 294 -13.14 -12.13 -1.80
CA THR A 294 -14.48 -11.97 -2.38
C THR A 294 -15.50 -12.73 -1.54
N LEU A 295 -16.78 -12.42 -1.73
CA LEU A 295 -17.93 -13.18 -1.24
C LEU A 295 -18.50 -14.02 -2.39
N SER A 296 -19.22 -15.08 -2.04
CA SER A 296 -20.00 -15.88 -2.99
C SER A 296 -21.48 -15.55 -2.81
N GLY A 297 -21.99 -14.64 -3.64
CA GLY A 297 -23.39 -14.23 -3.70
C GLY A 297 -24.03 -14.57 -5.05
N ASN A 298 -25.36 -14.51 -5.13
CA ASN A 298 -26.15 -14.73 -6.35
C ASN A 298 -27.29 -13.73 -6.56
N GLY A 299 -27.52 -12.79 -5.63
CA GLY A 299 -28.58 -11.78 -5.71
C GLY A 299 -28.31 -10.63 -6.70
N VAL A 300 -27.13 -10.56 -7.31
CA VAL A 300 -26.74 -9.51 -8.29
C VAL A 300 -26.39 -10.13 -9.64
N GLN A 301 -27.11 -9.72 -10.69
CA GLN A 301 -26.86 -10.18 -12.06
C GLN A 301 -25.59 -9.56 -12.64
N ARG A 302 -24.61 -10.41 -13.01
CA ARG A 302 -23.29 -10.02 -13.52
C ARG A 302 -23.40 -9.13 -14.76
N GLU A 303 -24.25 -9.51 -15.71
CA GLU A 303 -24.44 -8.86 -16.99
C GLU A 303 -25.00 -7.45 -16.80
N ARG A 304 -25.92 -7.28 -15.81
CA ARG A 304 -26.50 -5.99 -15.43
C ARG A 304 -25.46 -5.08 -14.80
N LEU A 305 -24.59 -5.62 -13.93
CA LEU A 305 -23.50 -4.88 -13.29
C LEU A 305 -22.45 -4.44 -14.31
N LEU A 306 -22.00 -5.33 -15.20
CA LEU A 306 -21.06 -4.97 -16.28
C LEU A 306 -21.67 -3.94 -17.25
N SER A 307 -22.97 -4.07 -17.57
CA SER A 307 -23.68 -3.09 -18.39
C SER A 307 -23.81 -1.72 -17.69
N ALA A 308 -23.93 -1.68 -16.37
CA ALA A 308 -23.95 -0.42 -15.61
C ALA A 308 -22.57 0.24 -15.57
N ILE A 309 -21.49 -0.55 -15.40
CA ILE A 309 -20.11 -0.08 -15.50
C ILE A 309 -19.85 0.54 -16.87
N SER A 310 -20.19 -0.17 -17.95
CA SER A 310 -20.01 0.31 -19.34
C SER A 310 -20.76 1.62 -19.62
N ARG A 311 -22.02 1.76 -19.13
CA ARG A 311 -22.76 3.04 -19.23
C ARG A 311 -22.10 4.18 -18.45
N GLY A 312 -21.54 3.90 -17.27
CA GLY A 312 -20.81 4.89 -16.48
C GLY A 312 -19.52 5.34 -17.16
N GLN A 313 -18.78 4.42 -17.78
CA GLN A 313 -17.58 4.74 -18.57
C GLN A 313 -17.96 5.58 -19.80
N ALA A 314 -19.00 5.21 -20.55
CA ALA A 314 -19.49 6.01 -21.67
C ALA A 314 -19.95 7.42 -21.27
N TRP A 315 -20.46 7.61 -20.04
CA TRP A 315 -20.71 8.96 -19.49
C TRP A 315 -19.40 9.68 -19.17
N TYR A 316 -18.43 9.01 -18.53
CA TYR A 316 -17.12 9.56 -18.21
C TYR A 316 -16.42 10.10 -19.46
N ASP A 317 -16.24 9.25 -20.47
CA ASP A 317 -15.51 9.56 -21.71
C ASP A 317 -16.13 10.72 -22.50
N LYS A 318 -17.46 10.92 -22.37
CA LYS A 318 -18.20 11.99 -23.03
C LYS A 318 -18.21 13.32 -22.26
N ASN A 319 -18.11 13.30 -20.93
CA ASN A 319 -18.44 14.47 -20.11
C ASN A 319 -17.33 14.92 -19.13
N PHE A 320 -16.23 14.18 -18.94
CA PHE A 320 -15.19 14.55 -17.99
C PHE A 320 -14.03 15.33 -18.63
N ASP A 321 -13.78 16.56 -18.16
CA ASP A 321 -12.68 17.43 -18.59
C ASP A 321 -12.16 18.35 -17.46
N GLU A 322 -11.11 19.14 -17.72
CA GLU A 322 -10.58 20.14 -16.76
C GLU A 322 -11.66 21.13 -16.28
N LYS A 323 -12.64 21.50 -17.13
CA LYS A 323 -13.75 22.41 -16.77
C LYS A 323 -14.72 21.76 -15.79
N THR A 324 -14.89 20.45 -15.87
CA THR A 324 -15.70 19.63 -14.96
C THR A 324 -15.08 19.62 -13.56
N ILE A 325 -13.75 19.58 -13.45
CA ILE A 325 -13.04 19.76 -12.17
C ILE A 325 -13.24 21.18 -11.64
N LEU A 326 -13.04 22.20 -12.49
CA LEU A 326 -13.20 23.62 -12.13
C LEU A 326 -14.61 23.99 -11.65
N ARG A 327 -15.66 23.29 -12.12
CA ARG A 327 -17.07 23.54 -11.79
C ARG A 327 -17.61 22.71 -10.61
N ALA A 328 -16.85 21.73 -10.09
CA ALA A 328 -17.34 20.84 -9.05
C ALA A 328 -17.57 21.58 -7.71
N HIS A 329 -18.72 21.33 -7.05
CA HIS A 329 -19.04 21.94 -5.75
C HIS A 329 -18.11 21.51 -4.61
N TYR A 330 -17.54 20.30 -4.72
CA TYR A 330 -16.60 19.70 -3.76
C TYR A 330 -15.40 19.10 -4.54
N PRO A 331 -14.51 19.93 -5.10
CA PRO A 331 -13.54 19.51 -6.12
C PRO A 331 -12.52 18.50 -5.58
N CYS A 332 -11.89 18.74 -4.43
CA CYS A 332 -10.93 17.82 -3.81
C CYS A 332 -11.56 16.44 -3.51
N TYR A 333 -12.82 16.44 -3.04
CA TYR A 333 -13.59 15.23 -2.74
C TYR A 333 -13.97 14.45 -4.01
N MET A 334 -14.40 15.15 -5.06
CA MET A 334 -14.68 14.57 -6.37
C MET A 334 -13.42 13.97 -6.99
N LEU A 335 -12.27 14.64 -6.86
CA LEU A 335 -10.97 14.12 -7.28
C LEU A 335 -10.60 12.83 -6.52
N TYR A 336 -10.71 12.78 -5.19
CA TYR A 336 -10.47 11.53 -4.45
C TYR A 336 -11.47 10.41 -4.83
N SER A 337 -12.72 10.76 -5.11
CA SER A 337 -13.73 9.80 -5.60
C SER A 337 -13.36 9.26 -6.99
N LEU A 338 -12.80 10.10 -7.86
CA LEU A 338 -12.30 9.75 -9.20
C LEU A 338 -11.06 8.84 -9.12
N GLU A 339 -10.10 9.14 -8.24
CA GLU A 339 -8.93 8.27 -7.98
C GLU A 339 -9.36 6.87 -7.54
N ARG A 340 -10.39 6.78 -6.69
CA ARG A 340 -10.97 5.51 -6.26
C ARG A 340 -11.58 4.74 -7.43
N TYR A 341 -12.46 5.38 -8.21
CA TYR A 341 -13.05 4.79 -9.42
C TYR A 341 -11.95 4.30 -10.38
N LYS A 342 -10.98 5.15 -10.73
CA LYS A 342 -9.93 4.78 -11.68
C LYS A 342 -8.99 3.70 -11.17
N SER A 343 -8.74 3.61 -9.86
CA SER A 343 -7.95 2.50 -9.29
C SER A 343 -8.72 1.16 -9.30
N PHE A 344 -10.05 1.18 -9.19
CA PHE A 344 -10.88 -0.03 -9.40
C PHE A 344 -11.06 -0.37 -10.90
N GLU A 345 -10.98 0.61 -11.80
CA GLU A 345 -10.94 0.39 -13.25
C GLU A 345 -9.62 -0.26 -13.70
N GLU A 346 -8.47 0.21 -13.19
CA GLU A 346 -7.15 -0.40 -13.43
C GLU A 346 -7.12 -1.86 -12.93
N LEU A 347 -7.71 -2.14 -11.76
CA LEU A 347 -7.89 -3.49 -11.23
C LEU A 347 -8.74 -4.38 -12.15
N LEU A 348 -9.91 -3.90 -12.59
CA LEU A 348 -10.84 -4.62 -13.45
C LEU A 348 -10.20 -4.95 -14.82
N THR A 349 -9.58 -3.94 -15.44
CA THR A 349 -8.97 -4.06 -16.77
C THR A 349 -7.63 -4.80 -16.75
N GLY A 350 -6.93 -4.81 -15.60
CA GLY A 350 -5.54 -5.26 -15.50
C GLY A 350 -4.54 -4.27 -16.14
N ASN A 351 -4.99 -3.11 -16.59
CA ASN A 351 -4.19 -2.09 -17.25
C ASN A 351 -3.97 -0.90 -16.30
N THR A 352 -2.72 -0.63 -15.92
CA THR A 352 -2.35 0.58 -15.18
C THR A 352 -1.59 1.51 -16.12
N VAL A 353 -2.17 2.67 -16.41
CA VAL A 353 -1.46 3.77 -17.06
C VAL A 353 -0.62 4.49 -16.00
N GLU A 354 0.65 4.72 -16.28
CA GLU A 354 1.60 5.33 -15.35
C GLU A 354 1.32 6.83 -15.14
N GLU A 355 1.07 7.55 -16.24
CA GLU A 355 0.89 9.00 -16.27
C GLU A 355 -0.51 9.44 -16.77
N PRO A 356 -1.64 8.96 -16.21
CA PRO A 356 -2.94 9.10 -16.84
C PRO A 356 -3.47 10.54 -16.84
N ASP A 357 -4.09 10.97 -17.95
CA ASP A 357 -4.59 12.34 -18.14
C ASP A 357 -5.44 12.86 -16.98
N TRP A 358 -6.34 12.05 -16.42
CA TRP A 358 -7.21 12.43 -15.30
C TRP A 358 -6.42 12.82 -14.05
N TYR A 359 -5.27 12.19 -13.83
CA TYR A 359 -4.35 12.52 -12.75
C TYR A 359 -3.63 13.84 -13.04
N GLN A 360 -3.17 14.04 -14.29
CA GLN A 360 -2.55 15.29 -14.73
C GLN A 360 -3.50 16.49 -14.58
N MET A 361 -4.76 16.35 -15.00
CA MET A 361 -5.80 17.38 -14.85
C MET A 361 -6.05 17.73 -13.37
N GLY A 362 -6.18 16.72 -12.51
CA GLY A 362 -6.39 16.92 -11.07
C GLY A 362 -5.16 17.51 -10.36
N TYR A 363 -3.95 17.11 -10.75
CA TYR A 363 -2.70 17.70 -10.27
C TYR A 363 -2.62 19.19 -10.63
N LYS A 364 -2.79 19.57 -11.90
CA LYS A 364 -2.79 20.97 -12.34
C LYS A 364 -3.82 21.80 -11.55
N TYR A 365 -5.02 21.25 -11.35
CA TYR A 365 -6.06 21.89 -10.55
C TYR A 365 -5.60 22.12 -9.10
N LEU A 366 -5.05 21.09 -8.45
CA LEU A 366 -4.60 21.19 -7.06
C LEU A 366 -3.39 22.13 -6.92
N GLN A 367 -2.41 22.07 -7.82
CA GLN A 367 -1.27 22.99 -7.88
C GLN A 367 -1.75 24.45 -7.97
N ALA A 368 -2.68 24.73 -8.90
CA ALA A 368 -3.25 26.07 -9.11
C ALA A 368 -4.29 26.51 -8.05
N LYS A 369 -4.53 25.69 -7.02
CA LYS A 369 -5.48 25.95 -5.92
C LYS A 369 -4.91 25.69 -4.52
N GLN A 370 -3.62 25.37 -4.41
CA GLN A 370 -2.95 25.31 -3.11
C GLN A 370 -2.88 26.74 -2.53
N LEU A 371 -3.27 26.88 -1.27
CA LEU A 371 -3.20 28.14 -0.54
C LEU A 371 -1.73 28.43 -0.13
N PRO A 372 -1.34 29.68 0.19
CA PRO A 372 0.03 30.02 0.57
C PRO A 372 0.57 29.14 1.71
N GLU A 373 -0.29 28.81 2.68
CA GLU A 373 0.02 27.94 3.81
C GLU A 373 -0.05 26.43 3.51
N GLY A 374 -0.10 26.03 2.23
CA GLY A 374 0.00 24.64 1.76
C GLY A 374 -1.30 23.84 1.71
N GLY A 375 -2.37 24.32 2.36
CA GLY A 375 -3.66 23.63 2.38
C GLY A 375 -4.55 23.90 1.17
N TRP A 376 -5.72 23.24 1.11
CA TRP A 376 -6.80 23.51 0.17
C TRP A 376 -8.10 23.84 0.91
N ARG A 377 -8.98 24.63 0.31
CA ARG A 377 -10.30 24.97 0.88
C ARG A 377 -11.42 24.61 -0.08
N SER A 378 -12.43 23.91 0.42
CA SER A 378 -13.68 23.62 -0.30
C SER A 378 -14.88 23.71 0.65
N ARG A 379 -16.10 23.49 0.14
CA ARG A 379 -17.32 23.37 0.94
C ARG A 379 -17.26 22.26 2.02
N SER A 380 -16.31 21.32 1.94
CA SER A 380 -16.04 20.31 2.98
C SER A 380 -15.37 20.86 4.25
N GLY A 381 -14.93 22.12 4.25
CA GLY A 381 -13.98 22.66 5.23
C GLY A 381 -12.52 22.41 4.82
N LYS A 382 -11.59 23.21 5.37
CA LYS A 382 -10.15 23.15 5.01
C LYS A 382 -9.49 21.80 5.36
N PRO A 383 -9.61 21.25 6.59
CA PRO A 383 -8.94 19.98 6.93
C PRO A 383 -9.35 18.84 6.00
N CYS A 384 -10.67 18.68 5.76
CA CYS A 384 -11.18 17.66 4.85
C CYS A 384 -10.79 17.92 3.39
N ALA A 385 -10.80 19.17 2.92
CA ALA A 385 -10.42 19.50 1.54
C ALA A 385 -8.93 19.20 1.28
N THR A 386 -8.04 19.63 2.19
CA THR A 386 -6.62 19.30 2.16
C THR A 386 -6.39 17.79 2.18
N SER A 387 -7.07 17.06 3.07
CA SER A 387 -6.91 15.61 3.20
C SER A 387 -7.35 14.87 1.94
N PHE A 388 -8.47 15.26 1.31
CA PHE A 388 -8.90 14.69 0.03
C PHE A 388 -7.93 15.00 -1.12
N ALA A 389 -7.34 16.21 -1.14
CA ALA A 389 -6.30 16.56 -2.12
C ALA A 389 -5.05 15.68 -1.96
N ILE A 390 -4.58 15.46 -0.74
CA ILE A 390 -3.44 14.58 -0.43
C ILE A 390 -3.75 13.13 -0.81
N LEU A 391 -4.94 12.61 -0.46
CA LEU A 391 -5.34 11.23 -0.78
C LEU A 391 -5.49 10.98 -2.30
N PHE A 392 -5.83 12.01 -3.08
CA PHE A 392 -5.77 11.98 -4.54
C PHE A 392 -4.32 11.95 -5.05
N LEU A 393 -3.49 12.90 -4.63
CA LEU A 393 -2.08 13.03 -5.07
C LEU A 393 -1.25 11.78 -4.69
N LEU A 394 -1.55 11.15 -3.56
CA LEU A 394 -0.90 9.90 -3.14
C LEU A 394 -1.32 8.67 -3.94
N ARG A 395 -2.38 8.76 -4.76
CA ARG A 395 -3.11 7.60 -5.31
C ARG A 395 -3.43 6.55 -4.24
N SER A 396 -4.08 7.03 -3.18
CA SER A 396 -4.23 6.29 -1.93
C SER A 396 -5.09 5.01 -2.04
N THR A 397 -6.09 4.97 -2.93
CA THR A 397 -6.85 3.75 -3.24
C THR A 397 -6.00 2.77 -4.03
N GLN A 398 -5.24 3.25 -5.02
CA GLN A 398 -4.34 2.39 -5.78
C GLN A 398 -3.32 1.69 -4.85
N LYS A 399 -2.80 2.43 -3.85
CA LYS A 399 -1.94 1.88 -2.80
C LYS A 399 -2.65 0.81 -1.95
N SER A 400 -3.92 0.99 -1.56
CA SER A 400 -4.72 -0.05 -0.86
C SER A 400 -4.85 -1.34 -1.69
N ILE A 401 -5.15 -1.22 -2.98
CA ILE A 401 -5.38 -2.37 -3.87
C ILE A 401 -4.07 -3.12 -4.10
N LYS A 402 -2.99 -2.40 -4.47
CA LYS A 402 -1.65 -2.97 -4.66
C LYS A 402 -1.16 -3.73 -3.41
N ALA A 403 -1.21 -3.09 -2.24
CA ALA A 403 -0.83 -3.71 -0.97
C ALA A 403 -1.69 -4.95 -0.63
N ASN A 404 -2.97 -4.98 -1.01
CA ASN A 404 -3.82 -6.17 -0.83
C ASN A 404 -3.55 -7.29 -1.84
N LEU A 405 -3.06 -6.99 -3.04
CA LEU A 405 -2.56 -7.97 -4.00
C LEU A 405 -1.15 -8.51 -3.65
N GLY A 406 -0.45 -7.84 -2.72
CA GLY A 406 0.95 -8.09 -2.39
C GLY A 406 1.95 -7.38 -3.31
N GLU A 407 1.45 -6.65 -4.30
CA GLU A 407 2.26 -5.82 -5.19
C GLU A 407 2.68 -4.56 -4.44
N GLY A 408 3.99 -4.34 -4.26
CA GLY A 408 4.47 -3.30 -3.36
C GLY A 408 4.03 -3.56 -1.92
N THR A 409 4.56 -4.62 -1.28
CA THR A 409 4.33 -4.92 0.15
C THR A 409 5.13 -3.97 1.05
N LEU A 410 4.99 -2.66 0.83
CA LEU A 410 5.58 -1.53 1.55
C LEU A 410 4.59 -0.34 1.47
N ILE A 411 4.46 0.42 2.57
CA ILE A 411 3.54 1.56 2.83
C ILE A 411 2.30 1.20 3.67
N GLY A 412 2.03 2.01 4.71
CA GLY A 412 0.76 2.08 5.44
C GLY A 412 0.69 1.29 6.76
N GLY A 413 0.70 2.01 7.89
CA GLY A 413 0.07 1.63 9.17
C GLY A 413 0.66 0.51 10.02
N ARG A 414 1.02 -0.65 9.44
CA ARG A 414 1.20 -1.93 10.15
C ARG A 414 2.53 -2.07 10.93
N GLY A 415 2.73 -1.24 11.94
CA GLY A 415 3.68 -1.48 13.04
C GLY A 415 5.15 -1.57 12.63
N LEU A 416 5.54 -0.82 11.60
CA LEU A 416 6.92 -0.82 11.09
C LEU A 416 7.83 0.09 11.93
N SER A 417 8.65 -0.50 12.79
CA SER A 417 9.87 0.14 13.26
C SER A 417 10.77 0.48 12.07
N ALA A 418 11.44 1.64 12.10
CA ALA A 418 12.06 2.31 10.93
C ALA A 418 13.32 1.63 10.32
N ASN A 419 13.35 0.30 10.18
CA ASN A 419 14.43 -0.44 9.51
C ASN A 419 13.88 -1.67 8.76
N LEU A 420 13.31 -1.40 7.58
CA LEU A 420 12.62 -2.38 6.72
C LEU A 420 13.50 -3.51 6.16
N ALA A 421 14.83 -3.36 6.14
CA ALA A 421 15.77 -4.30 5.53
C ALA A 421 15.96 -5.65 6.29
N ARG A 422 15.03 -6.02 7.18
CA ARG A 422 15.25 -7.03 8.26
C ARG A 422 14.10 -8.02 8.47
N MET A 423 13.10 -8.07 7.59
CA MET A 423 11.99 -9.03 7.70
C MET A 423 12.12 -10.20 6.72
N LYS A 424 11.84 -11.42 7.21
CA LYS A 424 11.67 -12.63 6.40
C LYS A 424 10.40 -13.39 6.83
N MET A 425 9.88 -14.23 5.94
CA MET A 425 8.61 -14.92 6.12
C MET A 425 8.86 -16.41 6.43
N ARG A 426 8.39 -16.89 7.59
CA ARG A 426 8.49 -18.31 8.00
C ARG A 426 7.10 -18.86 8.31
N ARG A 427 6.77 -20.01 7.69
CA ARG A 427 5.51 -20.77 7.91
C ARG A 427 4.22 -19.91 7.86
N GLY A 428 4.11 -18.99 6.89
CA GLY A 428 2.90 -18.19 6.66
C GLY A 428 2.69 -17.02 7.62
N ARG A 429 3.64 -16.74 8.52
CA ARG A 429 3.60 -15.59 9.44
C ARG A 429 4.79 -14.67 9.15
N LEU A 430 4.56 -13.36 9.15
CA LEU A 430 5.66 -12.41 9.31
C LEU A 430 6.24 -12.60 10.72
N VAL A 431 7.54 -12.80 10.79
CA VAL A 431 8.31 -12.77 12.03
C VAL A 431 9.35 -11.69 11.86
N THR A 432 9.35 -10.71 12.75
CA THR A 432 10.48 -9.81 12.90
C THR A 432 11.63 -10.65 13.43
N GLU A 433 12.66 -10.89 12.62
CA GLU A 433 13.95 -11.26 13.20
C GLU A 433 14.43 -10.00 13.94
N GLU A 434 14.52 -10.09 15.27
CA GLU A 434 15.58 -9.37 15.98
C GLU A 434 16.87 -9.63 15.21
N GLN A 435 17.66 -8.57 14.97
CA GLN A 435 18.80 -8.57 14.05
C GLN A 435 19.50 -9.93 14.00
N PRO A 436 19.45 -10.67 12.86
CA PRO A 436 20.09 -11.96 12.79
C PRO A 436 21.57 -11.74 13.08
N THR A 437 21.98 -12.21 14.25
CA THR A 437 23.33 -12.03 14.78
C THR A 437 24.31 -12.72 13.84
N GLU A 438 25.61 -12.50 14.00
CA GLU A 438 26.56 -13.32 13.23
C GLU A 438 26.38 -14.82 13.53
N ILE A 439 25.88 -15.15 14.72
CA ILE A 439 25.41 -16.49 15.08
C ILE A 439 24.17 -16.91 14.29
N ASP A 440 23.13 -16.08 14.10
CA ASP A 440 21.96 -16.49 13.30
C ASP A 440 22.31 -16.67 11.81
N LYS A 441 23.23 -15.85 11.27
CA LYS A 441 23.80 -16.06 9.92
C LYS A 441 24.59 -17.37 9.83
N PHE A 442 25.47 -17.62 10.79
CA PHE A 442 26.27 -18.84 10.92
C PHE A 442 25.39 -20.09 11.10
N LEU A 443 24.32 -20.00 11.89
CA LEU A 443 23.29 -21.02 12.06
C LEU A 443 22.52 -21.28 10.75
N GLY A 444 22.38 -20.28 9.88
CA GLY A 444 21.87 -20.44 8.52
C GLY A 444 22.86 -21.17 7.60
N MET A 445 24.14 -20.77 7.60
CA MET A 445 25.20 -21.45 6.83
C MET A 445 25.40 -22.92 7.26
N LEU A 446 25.09 -23.25 8.52
CA LEU A 446 25.06 -24.62 9.04
C LEU A 446 23.83 -25.44 8.59
N ASP A 447 22.73 -24.79 8.21
CA ASP A 447 21.51 -25.44 7.72
C ASP A 447 21.58 -25.78 6.21
N GLU A 448 22.62 -25.30 5.50
CA GLU A 448 22.78 -25.40 4.04
C GLU A 448 23.88 -26.41 3.60
N ASP A 449 24.37 -27.27 4.51
CA ASP A 449 25.41 -28.30 4.27
C ASP A 449 26.74 -27.81 3.64
N ALA A 450 27.02 -26.49 3.74
CA ALA A 450 28.15 -25.81 3.11
C ALA A 450 29.52 -26.04 3.81
N SER A 451 29.93 -27.30 3.93
CA SER A 451 31.13 -27.77 4.67
C SER A 451 32.42 -26.98 4.38
N ALA A 452 32.69 -26.65 3.12
CA ALA A 452 33.89 -25.90 2.71
C ALA A 452 33.93 -24.46 3.28
N GLY A 453 32.77 -23.79 3.39
CA GLY A 453 32.69 -22.45 3.97
C GLY A 453 32.90 -22.44 5.49
N LEU A 454 32.52 -23.54 6.17
CA LEU A 454 32.69 -23.68 7.61
C LEU A 454 34.16 -23.89 8.01
N GLU A 455 34.94 -24.67 7.25
CA GLU A 455 36.38 -24.82 7.52
C GLU A 455 37.16 -23.52 7.24
N ALA A 456 36.73 -22.67 6.30
CA ALA A 456 37.30 -21.33 6.15
C ALA A 456 37.09 -20.47 7.42
N LEU A 457 35.88 -20.48 7.99
CA LEU A 457 35.55 -19.77 9.22
C LEU A 457 36.21 -20.36 10.48
N VAL A 458 36.49 -21.67 10.52
CA VAL A 458 37.27 -22.29 11.61
C VAL A 458 38.68 -21.69 11.70
N ASN A 459 39.29 -21.42 10.55
CA ASN A 459 40.66 -20.91 10.43
C ASN A 459 40.77 -19.38 10.62
N ASP A 460 39.67 -18.63 10.61
CA ASP A 460 39.65 -17.21 10.98
C ASP A 460 39.19 -17.00 12.44
N PRO A 461 40.07 -16.56 13.36
CA PRO A 461 39.69 -16.31 14.76
C PRO A 461 38.85 -15.03 14.95
N THR A 462 38.85 -14.13 13.97
CA THR A 462 38.16 -12.84 13.98
C THR A 462 36.73 -12.90 13.44
N ALA A 463 36.45 -13.79 12.48
CA ALA A 463 35.19 -13.92 11.72
C ALA A 463 33.94 -14.39 12.52
N LEU A 464 33.91 -14.22 13.84
CA LEU A 464 32.77 -14.55 14.67
C LEU A 464 32.62 -13.54 15.82
N GLN A 465 31.86 -12.46 15.59
CA GLN A 465 31.53 -11.48 16.62
C GLN A 465 30.25 -11.89 17.36
N VAL A 466 30.39 -12.15 18.67
CA VAL A 466 29.34 -12.75 19.50
C VAL A 466 28.71 -11.67 20.37
N HIS A 467 27.60 -11.12 19.89
CA HIS A 467 26.80 -10.09 20.55
C HIS A 467 25.32 -10.49 20.55
N ASN A 468 24.58 -10.11 21.60
CA ASN A 468 23.12 -10.22 21.74
C ASN A 468 22.51 -11.62 21.44
N VAL A 469 23.18 -12.68 21.88
CA VAL A 469 22.72 -14.07 21.66
C VAL A 469 21.55 -14.40 22.60
N GLY A 470 20.36 -14.64 22.04
CA GLY A 470 19.17 -15.06 22.78
C GLY A 470 19.23 -16.49 23.32
N PRO A 471 18.31 -16.87 24.24
CA PRO A 471 18.30 -18.19 24.87
C PRO A 471 17.93 -19.33 23.90
N GLU A 472 17.24 -19.04 22.80
CA GLU A 472 16.96 -20.02 21.73
C GLU A 472 18.23 -20.29 20.90
N GLN A 473 18.95 -19.25 20.47
CA GLN A 473 20.23 -19.37 19.78
C GLN A 473 21.25 -20.12 20.65
N ALA A 474 21.34 -19.79 21.94
CA ALA A 474 22.21 -20.48 22.88
C ALA A 474 21.89 -21.98 22.96
N ARG A 475 20.60 -22.35 23.07
CA ARG A 475 20.17 -23.76 23.02
C ARG A 475 20.54 -24.44 21.70
N ARG A 476 20.38 -23.75 20.55
CA ARG A 476 20.75 -24.29 19.23
C ARG A 476 22.26 -24.53 19.11
N LEU A 477 23.09 -23.61 19.61
CA LEU A 477 24.54 -23.80 19.72
C LEU A 477 24.90 -24.99 20.62
N GLN A 478 24.26 -25.14 21.78
CA GLN A 478 24.48 -26.29 22.67
C GLN A 478 24.06 -27.64 22.04
N GLN A 479 23.08 -27.63 21.12
CA GLN A 479 22.70 -28.81 20.34
C GLN A 479 23.73 -29.13 19.25
N LEU A 480 24.25 -28.12 18.55
CA LEU A 480 25.32 -28.29 17.55
C LEU A 480 26.60 -28.88 18.14
N VAL A 481 26.99 -28.48 19.36
CA VAL A 481 28.12 -29.11 20.07
C VAL A 481 27.92 -30.62 20.31
N LYS A 482 26.67 -31.11 20.32
CA LYS A 482 26.35 -32.55 20.50
C LYS A 482 26.23 -33.33 19.20
N SER A 483 25.73 -32.72 18.13
CA SER A 483 25.34 -33.47 16.91
C SER A 483 25.76 -32.82 15.57
N GLY A 484 26.50 -31.71 15.58
CA GLY A 484 26.96 -31.04 14.36
C GLY A 484 28.18 -31.71 13.71
N ALA A 485 28.44 -31.37 12.44
CA ALA A 485 29.69 -31.70 11.76
C ALA A 485 30.91 -31.01 12.43
N PRO A 486 32.13 -31.55 12.36
CA PRO A 486 33.26 -31.11 13.19
C PRO A 486 33.55 -29.60 13.18
N ALA A 487 33.60 -28.98 12.00
CA ALA A 487 33.78 -27.52 11.87
C ALA A 487 32.66 -26.72 12.58
N GLY A 488 31.42 -27.17 12.46
CA GLY A 488 30.28 -26.59 13.16
C GLY A 488 30.35 -26.76 14.68
N ARG A 489 30.91 -27.88 15.18
CA ARG A 489 31.14 -28.08 16.62
C ARG A 489 32.22 -27.13 17.15
N ILE A 490 33.34 -26.96 16.44
CA ILE A 490 34.39 -25.99 16.78
C ILE A 490 33.78 -24.58 16.89
N LEU A 491 33.07 -24.13 15.86
CA LEU A 491 32.50 -22.78 15.83
C LEU A 491 31.37 -22.57 16.85
N ALA A 492 30.58 -23.60 17.16
CA ALA A 492 29.59 -23.54 18.24
C ALA A 492 30.23 -23.47 19.65
N VAL A 493 31.34 -24.19 19.87
CA VAL A 493 32.15 -24.08 21.10
C VAL A 493 32.79 -22.68 21.21
N ARG A 494 33.36 -22.15 20.12
CA ARG A 494 33.90 -20.79 20.02
C ARG A 494 32.83 -19.74 20.35
N ALA A 495 31.61 -19.91 19.83
CA ALA A 495 30.46 -19.04 20.09
C ALA A 495 30.07 -19.01 21.58
N LEU A 496 29.79 -20.17 22.17
CA LEU A 496 29.39 -20.29 23.59
C LEU A 496 30.48 -19.77 24.54
N SER A 497 31.75 -19.94 24.18
CA SER A 497 32.89 -19.43 24.93
C SER A 497 32.96 -17.91 24.94
N LYS A 498 32.75 -17.25 23.79
CA LYS A 498 32.72 -15.78 23.69
C LYS A 498 31.54 -15.16 24.47
N MET A 499 30.49 -15.92 24.81
CA MET A 499 29.40 -15.46 25.70
C MET A 499 29.80 -15.32 27.19
N ARG A 500 30.97 -15.85 27.61
CA ARG A 500 31.52 -15.71 28.99
C ARG A 500 30.60 -16.15 30.15
N SER A 501 29.59 -16.98 29.89
CA SER A 501 28.62 -17.40 30.92
C SER A 501 28.92 -18.79 31.49
N LEU A 502 28.99 -18.88 32.81
CA LEU A 502 29.16 -20.14 33.56
C LEU A 502 28.04 -21.16 33.29
N ASN A 503 26.88 -20.72 32.78
CA ASN A 503 25.77 -21.61 32.44
C ASN A 503 26.10 -22.54 31.25
N TYR A 504 27.10 -22.22 30.43
CA TYR A 504 27.55 -23.05 29.31
C TYR A 504 28.77 -23.90 29.63
N ALA A 505 29.38 -23.75 30.81
CA ALA A 505 30.49 -24.61 31.25
C ALA A 505 30.17 -26.12 31.17
N PRO A 506 28.96 -26.61 31.48
CA PRO A 506 28.57 -28.01 31.23
C PRO A 506 28.75 -28.46 29.78
N THR A 507 28.40 -27.60 28.82
CA THR A 507 28.53 -27.88 27.37
C THR A 507 29.98 -27.84 26.92
N LEU A 508 30.79 -26.93 27.47
CA LEU A 508 32.23 -26.87 27.17
C LEU A 508 32.99 -28.04 27.81
N ILE A 509 32.58 -28.51 29.00
CA ILE A 509 33.12 -29.74 29.63
C ILE A 509 32.77 -30.97 28.79
N PHE A 510 31.53 -31.07 28.30
CA PHE A 510 31.14 -32.11 27.34
C PHE A 510 31.97 -32.03 26.03
N ALA A 511 32.25 -30.83 25.51
CA ALA A 511 33.08 -30.67 24.31
C ALA A 511 34.55 -31.13 24.46
N LEU A 512 35.03 -31.39 25.68
CA LEU A 512 36.32 -32.05 25.89
C LEU A 512 36.28 -33.57 25.60
N THR A 513 35.11 -34.21 25.59
CA THR A 513 34.99 -35.65 25.22
C THR A 513 34.96 -35.87 23.71
N ASP A 514 34.95 -34.81 22.89
CA ASP A 514 34.83 -34.89 21.43
C ASP A 514 35.94 -35.73 20.77
N PRO A 515 35.63 -36.54 19.72
CA PRO A 515 36.65 -37.27 18.97
C PRO A 515 37.59 -36.38 18.12
N ASP A 516 37.18 -35.19 17.70
CA ASP A 516 38.05 -34.25 16.98
C ASP A 516 38.88 -33.41 17.98
N LYS A 517 40.20 -33.62 17.99
CA LYS A 517 41.15 -32.89 18.86
C LYS A 517 41.16 -31.37 18.61
N ARG A 518 40.56 -30.86 17.53
CA ARG A 518 40.31 -29.42 17.33
C ARG A 518 39.21 -28.90 18.26
N VAL A 519 38.09 -29.62 18.38
CA VAL A 519 36.98 -29.27 19.29
C VAL A 519 37.46 -29.28 20.75
N VAL A 520 38.24 -30.29 21.14
CA VAL A 520 38.79 -30.40 22.51
C VAL A 520 39.70 -29.21 22.86
N ARG A 521 40.51 -28.71 21.92
CA ARG A 521 41.36 -27.52 22.13
C ARG A 521 40.54 -26.24 22.26
N GLU A 522 39.58 -26.02 21.36
CA GLU A 522 38.66 -24.88 21.45
C GLU A 522 37.88 -24.89 22.78
N ALA A 523 37.43 -26.07 23.23
CA ALA A 523 36.71 -26.25 24.49
C ALA A 523 37.58 -25.97 25.73
N ARG A 524 38.84 -26.42 25.72
CA ARG A 524 39.84 -26.12 26.76
C ARG A 524 40.04 -24.62 26.93
N ASP A 525 40.23 -23.91 25.82
CA ASP A 525 40.54 -22.48 25.85
C ASP A 525 39.29 -21.63 26.11
N GLY A 526 38.12 -22.11 25.65
CA GLY A 526 36.82 -21.63 26.09
C GLY A 526 36.60 -21.74 27.60
N LEU A 527 36.94 -22.89 28.21
CA LEU A 527 36.84 -23.08 29.67
C LEU A 527 37.81 -22.19 30.44
N ARG A 528 39.06 -22.04 29.98
CA ARG A 528 40.02 -21.06 30.54
C ARG A 528 39.45 -19.65 30.57
N PHE A 529 38.75 -19.24 29.51
CA PHE A 529 38.15 -17.93 29.36
C PHE A 529 36.89 -17.74 30.23
N VAL A 530 35.93 -18.67 30.15
CA VAL A 530 34.64 -18.62 30.89
C VAL A 530 34.86 -18.72 32.41
N SER A 531 35.83 -19.53 32.86
CA SER A 531 36.19 -19.65 34.28
C SER A 531 37.05 -18.51 34.81
N ARG A 532 37.61 -17.66 33.93
CA ARG A 532 38.72 -16.72 34.19
C ARG A 532 40.00 -17.39 34.74
N ARG A 533 40.10 -18.72 34.70
CA ARG A 533 41.28 -19.48 35.09
C ARG A 533 42.16 -19.69 33.85
N PHE A 534 42.88 -18.65 33.43
CA PHE A 534 43.64 -18.63 32.17
C PHE A 534 44.63 -19.79 32.00
N GLN A 535 45.29 -20.24 33.08
CA GLN A 535 46.17 -21.42 33.05
C GLN A 535 45.39 -22.73 32.80
N GLY A 536 44.13 -22.80 33.24
CA GLY A 536 43.26 -23.97 33.16
C GLY A 536 43.74 -25.10 34.06
N PHE A 537 43.70 -26.33 33.51
CA PHE A 537 44.15 -27.57 34.14
C PHE A 537 45.18 -28.29 33.25
N GLY A 538 46.14 -27.55 32.69
CA GLY A 538 47.38 -28.10 32.11
C GLY A 538 47.28 -28.89 30.80
N LEU A 539 46.11 -29.07 30.19
CA LEU A 539 45.92 -29.86 28.96
C LEU A 539 46.73 -29.27 27.77
N PRO A 540 47.78 -29.95 27.25
CA PRO A 540 48.59 -29.44 26.14
C PRO A 540 47.86 -29.62 24.78
N ASP A 541 48.42 -29.08 23.70
CA ASP A 541 47.82 -29.21 22.35
C ASP A 541 47.93 -30.63 21.79
N ASN A 542 49.01 -31.33 22.10
CA ASN A 542 49.31 -32.70 21.69
C ASN A 542 48.91 -33.73 22.76
N PHE A 543 47.76 -33.53 23.42
CA PHE A 543 47.33 -34.33 24.56
C PHE A 543 47.14 -35.83 24.25
N SER A 544 47.42 -36.63 25.27
CA SER A 544 46.96 -38.03 25.42
C SER A 544 45.56 -38.08 26.05
N ASP A 545 44.87 -39.21 25.92
CA ASP A 545 43.54 -39.38 26.52
C ASP A 545 43.57 -39.38 28.06
N SER A 546 44.64 -39.87 28.68
CA SER A 546 44.83 -39.77 30.14
C SER A 546 44.87 -38.30 30.61
N GLN A 547 45.59 -37.44 29.89
CA GLN A 547 45.60 -36.00 30.16
C GLN A 547 44.22 -35.35 29.91
N ARG A 548 43.51 -35.78 28.86
CA ARG A 548 42.16 -35.31 28.53
C ARG A 548 41.14 -35.64 29.62
N TYR A 549 41.08 -36.90 30.07
CA TYR A 549 40.17 -37.32 31.14
C TYR A 549 40.50 -36.67 32.48
N ASN A 550 41.79 -36.51 32.83
CA ASN A 550 42.21 -35.81 34.04
C ASN A 550 41.78 -34.33 34.00
N ALA A 551 41.97 -33.64 32.86
CA ALA A 551 41.48 -32.26 32.70
C ALA A 551 39.94 -32.16 32.78
N ILE A 552 39.20 -33.13 32.22
CA ILE A 552 37.73 -33.20 32.34
C ILE A 552 37.30 -33.32 33.81
N ASP A 553 37.90 -34.21 34.59
CA ASP A 553 37.52 -34.39 36.00
C ASP A 553 37.85 -33.14 36.83
N GLN A 554 39.02 -32.52 36.62
CA GLN A 554 39.36 -31.25 37.27
C GLN A 554 38.37 -30.12 36.91
N TRP A 555 37.89 -30.06 35.66
CA TRP A 555 36.82 -29.12 35.27
C TRP A 555 35.45 -29.47 35.86
N LYS A 556 35.07 -30.75 35.95
CA LYS A 556 33.82 -31.20 36.62
C LYS A 556 33.84 -30.84 38.11
N THR A 557 34.94 -31.12 38.79
CA THR A 557 35.17 -30.81 40.21
C THR A 557 35.17 -29.30 40.46
N TRP A 558 35.83 -28.51 39.59
CA TRP A 558 35.74 -27.05 39.61
C TRP A 558 34.31 -26.55 39.43
N TYR A 559 33.56 -27.10 38.47
CA TYR A 559 32.19 -26.66 38.20
C TYR A 559 31.27 -26.90 39.40
N ARG A 560 31.34 -28.10 40.02
CA ARG A 560 30.61 -28.40 41.28
C ARG A 560 30.98 -27.43 42.42
N ARG A 561 32.25 -27.05 42.55
CA ARG A 561 32.69 -26.04 43.54
C ARG A 561 32.12 -24.65 43.27
N VAL A 562 31.88 -24.28 42.01
CA VAL A 562 31.33 -22.97 41.60
C VAL A 562 29.79 -22.97 41.54
N ARG A 563 29.17 -24.15 41.41
CA ARG A 563 27.72 -24.40 41.44
C ARG A 563 27.43 -25.65 42.29
N PRO A 564 27.38 -25.55 43.63
CA PRO A 564 27.16 -26.71 44.51
C PRO A 564 25.85 -27.45 44.22
N ASP A 565 24.80 -26.69 43.88
CA ASP A 565 23.44 -27.19 43.62
C ASP A 565 23.25 -27.72 42.18
N ALA A 566 24.31 -27.77 41.36
CA ALA A 566 24.20 -28.26 39.99
C ALA A 566 24.10 -29.79 39.93
N PRO A 567 23.25 -30.35 39.04
CA PRO A 567 23.17 -31.79 38.84
C PRO A 567 24.52 -32.37 38.36
N PRO A 568 24.81 -33.66 38.64
CA PRO A 568 26.03 -34.32 38.19
C PRO A 568 26.22 -34.20 36.68
N LEU A 569 27.39 -33.70 36.25
CA LEU A 569 27.74 -33.64 34.83
C LEU A 569 28.08 -35.03 34.28
N PRO A 570 27.49 -35.45 33.14
CA PRO A 570 27.82 -36.70 32.46
C PRO A 570 29.29 -36.72 32.03
#